data_AF-A0A9D8LCS2-F1
#
_entry.id   AF-A0A9D8LCS2-F1
#
_cell.length_a   1.000
_cell.length_b   1.000
_cell.length_c   1.000
_cell.angle_alpha   90.00
_cell.angle_beta   90.00
_cell.angle_gamma   90.00
#
_symmetry.space_group_name_H-M   'P 1'
#
loop_
_entity.id
_entity.type
_entity.pdbx_description
1 polymer ?
#
loop_
_entity_poly.entity_id
_entity_poly.type
_entity_poly.pdbx_seq_one_letter_code
_entity_poly.pdbx_strand_id
1 'polypeptide(L)'
;MAPLIEPRAGDAEDDFSSTKKRSLLAIAGSLLGEINLPKLALAWVILALVPGVLLGLAPLVATAWFASVADRLFALAGIGSLLLLALIAVAGWYGFRPLLRLVERSFWSLNSLAVQPVYALCREGLRHLAERFLTVGASEDKRAALRAATAIGAGLLASAGAATVVGLVWPATRWSGEFADLVHPLRLLVPALANTVAVMAAYLALASLAWGLADGLMDQPRDLGGFDEAPEQARHWRVVHLSDIHIVGERYGFRIESGRAGPRGNERLGQVLDRLDEIHAAEPLDLLLITGDMTDAGRSAEWAEFLDLMARHPALAERCLILPGNHDLNIVDRANPARLELPTSPGKRLRQMRTLSAMAAIQGERVQVLDRERAGLAGTLAAALEPHREAIGVFADAGTLRLSAGLSTVWADVFPMVLPPAEEDGLGVILLNSNAETHFSFTNALGLVAEEDLQAMLAVLRRFPKARWIIGLHHHPVEYPQPAKAFSERIGTALINGSRFVRQLKPMAHRLVAMHGHRHVDWIGRCGPLKIVSAPSPVMEATDDMPTGFYIHTLAAAADGGLALLAPERIEIAPRPPAALSS
;
A
#
# COMPACT_ATOMS: atom_id res chain seq x y z
N MET A 1 -10.58 43.77 18.29
CA MET A 1 -11.94 43.20 18.32
C MET A 1 -11.80 41.80 17.76
N ALA A 2 -12.15 40.77 18.52
CA ALA A 2 -12.08 39.40 18.02
C ALA A 2 -13.04 39.24 16.83
N PRO A 3 -12.66 38.50 15.78
CA PRO A 3 -13.53 38.26 14.64
C PRO A 3 -14.73 37.39 15.07
N LEU A 4 -15.86 37.53 14.36
CA LEU A 4 -17.08 36.72 14.62
C LEU A 4 -16.85 35.23 14.32
N ILE A 5 -16.04 34.95 13.30
CA ILE A 5 -15.52 33.62 12.97
C ILE A 5 -14.01 33.74 13.05
N GLU A 6 -13.38 32.97 13.93
CA GLU A 6 -11.93 32.93 14.09
C GLU A 6 -11.31 32.05 13.00
N PRO A 7 -10.73 32.61 11.91
CA PRO A 7 -10.31 31.81 10.75
C PRO A 7 -9.15 30.87 11.09
N ARG A 8 -8.36 31.21 12.12
CA ARG A 8 -7.27 30.35 12.59
C ARG A 8 -7.80 29.05 13.19
N ALA A 9 -9.02 29.04 13.74
CA ALA A 9 -9.61 27.84 14.35
C ALA A 9 -10.21 26.86 13.33
N GLY A 10 -10.23 27.24 12.04
CA GLY A 10 -10.91 26.51 10.99
C GLY A 10 -12.42 26.56 11.10
N ASP A 11 -13.10 26.13 10.05
CA ASP A 11 -14.55 26.13 9.95
C ASP A 11 -15.11 24.79 9.41
N ALA A 12 -16.35 24.81 8.92
CA ALA A 12 -17.00 23.61 8.44
C ALA A 12 -16.34 23.03 7.17
N GLU A 13 -15.63 23.84 6.38
CA GLU A 13 -14.92 23.38 5.19
C GLU A 13 -13.74 22.46 5.55
N ASP A 14 -13.06 22.73 6.67
CA ASP A 14 -11.95 21.90 7.17
C ASP A 14 -12.42 20.50 7.63
N ASP A 15 -13.69 20.36 8.00
CA ASP A 15 -14.29 19.08 8.40
C ASP A 15 -14.92 18.32 7.23
N PHE A 16 -14.92 18.89 6.01
CA PHE A 16 -15.72 18.38 4.89
C PHE A 16 -15.36 16.94 4.52
N SER A 17 -14.07 16.61 4.52
CA SER A 17 -13.51 15.29 4.19
C SER A 17 -13.14 14.44 5.42
N SER A 18 -13.36 14.97 6.64
CA SER A 18 -12.89 14.36 7.88
C SER A 18 -13.69 13.11 8.25
N THR A 19 -13.02 11.96 8.22
CA THR A 19 -13.56 10.67 8.68
C THR A 19 -13.74 10.62 10.19
N LYS A 20 -13.06 11.50 10.93
CA LYS A 20 -13.20 11.62 12.39
C LYS A 20 -14.39 12.50 12.80
N LYS A 21 -14.83 13.42 11.94
CA LYS A 21 -15.95 14.33 12.19
C LYS A 21 -17.24 13.92 11.50
N ARG A 22 -17.13 13.20 10.38
CA ARG A 22 -18.27 12.83 9.52
C ARG A 22 -18.31 11.33 9.29
N SER A 23 -19.52 10.77 9.18
CA SER A 23 -19.70 9.38 8.77
C SER A 23 -19.35 9.19 7.30
N LEU A 24 -18.96 7.98 6.91
CA LEU A 24 -18.70 7.64 5.50
C LEU A 24 -19.91 7.92 4.61
N LEU A 25 -21.13 7.74 5.12
CA LEU A 25 -22.37 8.06 4.39
C LEU A 25 -22.51 9.57 4.15
N ALA A 26 -22.16 10.40 5.14
CA ALA A 26 -22.20 11.85 5.00
C ALA A 26 -21.15 12.35 4.00
N ILE A 27 -19.95 11.77 4.02
CA ILE A 27 -18.88 12.05 3.04
C ILE A 27 -19.32 11.59 1.65
N ALA A 28 -19.84 10.37 1.50
CA ALA A 28 -20.35 9.87 0.22
C ALA A 28 -21.48 10.74 -0.35
N GLY A 29 -22.38 11.22 0.51
CA GLY A 29 -23.46 12.13 0.11
C GLY A 29 -22.94 13.46 -0.44
N SER A 30 -21.96 14.08 0.20
CA SER A 30 -21.38 15.33 -0.31
C SER A 30 -20.57 15.12 -1.59
N LEU A 31 -19.87 13.99 -1.67
CA LEU A 31 -19.13 13.59 -2.88
C LEU A 31 -20.04 13.46 -4.11
N LEU A 32 -21.21 12.86 -3.98
CA LEU A 32 -22.16 12.69 -5.08
C LEU A 32 -22.62 14.04 -5.68
N GLY A 33 -22.64 15.10 -4.87
CA GLY A 33 -22.99 16.44 -5.33
C GLY A 33 -21.89 17.11 -6.17
N GLU A 34 -20.62 16.75 -5.94
CA GLU A 34 -19.46 17.41 -6.57
C GLU A 34 -18.77 16.57 -7.64
N ILE A 35 -19.05 15.27 -7.68
CA ILE A 35 -18.39 14.35 -8.60
C ILE A 35 -18.71 14.68 -10.06
N ASN A 36 -17.67 14.75 -10.89
CA ASN A 36 -17.85 14.91 -12.33
C ASN A 36 -18.36 13.59 -12.93
N LEU A 37 -19.67 13.46 -13.10
CA LEU A 37 -20.33 12.25 -13.62
C LEU A 37 -19.78 11.80 -14.99
N PRO A 38 -19.56 12.69 -15.99
CA PRO A 38 -18.91 12.29 -17.24
C PRO A 38 -17.53 11.67 -17.04
N LYS A 39 -16.70 12.26 -16.17
CA LYS A 39 -15.37 11.74 -15.86
C LYS A 39 -15.42 10.41 -15.13
N LEU A 40 -16.36 10.26 -14.18
CA LEU A 40 -16.61 9.00 -13.48
C LEU A 40 -17.05 7.90 -14.45
N ALA A 41 -18.00 8.20 -15.34
CA ALA A 41 -18.47 7.26 -16.36
C ALA A 41 -17.33 6.83 -17.28
N LEU A 42 -16.51 7.78 -17.75
CA LEU A 42 -15.34 7.48 -18.57
C LEU A 42 -14.31 6.61 -17.82
N ALA A 43 -14.03 6.93 -16.56
CA ALA A 43 -13.14 6.13 -15.72
C ALA A 43 -13.65 4.70 -15.56
N TRP A 44 -14.95 4.52 -15.30
CA TRP A 44 -15.59 3.20 -15.20
C TRP A 44 -15.53 2.43 -16.52
N VAL A 45 -15.76 3.11 -17.66
CA VAL A 45 -15.65 2.50 -18.99
C VAL A 45 -14.24 1.98 -19.23
N ILE A 46 -13.22 2.79 -18.94
CA ILE A 46 -11.81 2.45 -19.18
C ILE A 46 -11.33 1.35 -18.22
N LEU A 47 -11.68 1.44 -16.93
CA LEU A 47 -11.13 0.58 -15.90
C LEU A 47 -11.89 -0.74 -15.70
N ALA A 48 -13.20 -0.76 -16.00
CA ALA A 48 -14.05 -1.91 -15.70
C ALA A 48 -14.76 -2.45 -16.95
N LEU A 49 -15.52 -1.61 -17.68
CA LEU A 49 -16.37 -2.11 -18.77
C LEU A 49 -15.56 -2.68 -19.94
N VAL A 50 -14.63 -1.89 -20.50
CA VAL A 50 -13.86 -2.31 -21.68
C VAL A 50 -13.03 -3.56 -21.37
N PRO A 51 -12.26 -3.63 -20.27
CA PRO A 51 -11.56 -4.87 -19.90
C PRO A 51 -12.50 -6.06 -19.69
N GLY A 52 -13.64 -5.84 -19.03
CA GLY A 52 -14.64 -6.88 -18.82
C GLY A 52 -15.21 -7.43 -20.12
N VAL A 53 -15.69 -6.57 -21.01
CA VAL A 53 -16.23 -6.97 -22.32
C VAL A 53 -15.18 -7.69 -23.16
N LEU A 54 -13.93 -7.21 -23.18
CA LEU A 54 -12.84 -7.87 -23.88
C LEU A 54 -12.58 -9.28 -23.32
N LEU A 55 -12.65 -9.46 -22.00
CA LEU A 55 -12.52 -10.78 -21.36
C LEU A 55 -13.63 -11.75 -21.79
N GLY A 56 -14.88 -11.28 -21.90
CA GLY A 56 -16.01 -12.09 -22.37
C GLY A 56 -16.01 -12.37 -23.88
N LEU A 57 -15.45 -11.46 -24.68
CA LEU A 57 -15.29 -11.62 -26.14
C LEU A 57 -14.10 -12.49 -26.53
N ALA A 58 -13.03 -12.52 -25.74
CA ALA A 58 -11.80 -13.23 -26.07
C ALA A 58 -12.01 -14.71 -26.44
N PRO A 59 -12.84 -15.51 -25.72
CA PRO A 59 -13.13 -16.89 -26.10
C PRO A 59 -13.83 -17.01 -27.47
N LEU A 60 -14.77 -16.10 -27.78
CA LEU A 60 -15.49 -16.08 -29.05
C LEU A 60 -14.56 -15.77 -30.22
N VAL A 61 -13.69 -14.78 -30.06
CA VAL A 61 -12.70 -14.39 -31.08
C VAL A 61 -11.63 -15.48 -31.25
N ALA A 62 -11.11 -16.03 -30.14
CA ALA A 62 -10.09 -17.06 -30.17
C ALA A 62 -10.61 -18.35 -30.83
N THR A 63 -11.85 -18.75 -30.55
CA THR A 63 -12.46 -19.95 -31.16
C THR A 63 -12.80 -19.74 -32.63
N ALA A 64 -13.33 -18.57 -33.02
CA ALA A 64 -13.57 -18.24 -34.43
C ALA A 64 -12.25 -18.20 -35.23
N TRP A 65 -11.20 -17.60 -34.66
CA TRP A 65 -9.87 -17.59 -35.25
C TRP A 65 -9.28 -19.01 -35.33
N PHE A 66 -9.31 -19.77 -34.24
CA PHE A 66 -8.79 -21.14 -34.21
C PHE A 66 -9.51 -22.02 -35.22
N ALA A 67 -10.84 -21.93 -35.37
CA ALA A 67 -11.57 -22.63 -36.42
C ALA A 67 -11.05 -22.26 -37.82
N SER A 68 -10.88 -20.96 -38.10
CA SER A 68 -10.39 -20.49 -39.41
C SER A 68 -8.92 -20.85 -39.71
N VAL A 69 -8.10 -21.03 -38.67
CA VAL A 69 -6.68 -21.37 -38.78
C VAL A 69 -6.47 -22.87 -38.75
N ALA A 70 -7.23 -23.63 -37.95
CA ALA A 70 -7.26 -25.09 -37.98
C ALA A 70 -7.62 -25.61 -39.38
N ASP A 71 -8.57 -24.95 -40.04
CA ASP A 71 -8.92 -25.23 -41.44
C ASP A 71 -7.77 -24.93 -42.43
N ARG A 72 -6.77 -24.13 -42.03
CA ARG A 72 -5.62 -23.72 -42.84
C ARG A 72 -4.27 -24.29 -42.37
N LEU A 73 -4.24 -24.97 -41.21
CA LEU A 73 -3.03 -25.47 -40.57
C LEU A 73 -2.45 -26.70 -41.28
N PHE A 74 -3.22 -27.38 -42.13
CA PHE A 74 -2.70 -28.39 -43.04
C PHE A 74 -1.82 -27.81 -44.18
N ALA A 75 -1.70 -26.48 -44.30
CA ALA A 75 -0.96 -25.83 -45.38
C ALA A 75 0.31 -25.05 -44.94
N LEU A 76 0.68 -25.05 -43.66
CA LEU A 76 1.76 -24.20 -43.12
C LEU A 76 3.03 -24.98 -42.74
N ALA A 77 3.77 -25.42 -43.76
CA ALA A 77 5.17 -25.84 -43.64
C ALA A 77 6.05 -24.86 -44.46
N GLY A 78 6.41 -23.72 -43.89
CA GLY A 78 7.18 -22.68 -44.59
C GLY A 78 8.00 -21.78 -43.67
N ILE A 79 9.10 -21.25 -44.20
CA ILE A 79 10.09 -20.40 -43.52
C ILE A 79 9.45 -19.14 -42.88
N GLY A 80 8.33 -18.64 -43.45
CA GLY A 80 7.57 -17.51 -42.89
C GLY A 80 7.00 -17.78 -41.49
N SER A 81 6.61 -19.02 -41.18
CA SER A 81 6.11 -19.41 -39.85
C SER A 81 7.23 -19.41 -38.81
N LEU A 82 8.44 -19.78 -39.20
CA LEU A 82 9.62 -19.72 -38.32
C LEU A 82 10.03 -18.27 -38.04
N LEU A 83 9.97 -17.38 -39.05
CA LEU A 83 10.22 -15.95 -38.87
C LEU A 83 9.16 -15.29 -37.98
N LEU A 84 7.88 -15.68 -38.12
CA LEU A 84 6.82 -15.20 -37.24
C LEU A 84 7.01 -15.68 -35.79
N LEU A 85 7.37 -16.96 -35.59
CA LEU A 85 7.70 -17.49 -34.27
C LEU A 85 8.92 -16.81 -33.66
N ALA A 86 9.96 -16.52 -34.46
CA ALA A 86 11.12 -15.75 -34.03
C ALA A 86 10.75 -14.31 -33.67
N LEU A 87 9.87 -13.65 -34.44
CA LEU A 87 9.36 -12.31 -34.13
C LEU A 87 8.52 -12.30 -32.85
N ILE A 88 7.67 -13.30 -32.65
CA ILE A 88 6.89 -13.49 -31.41
C ILE A 88 7.84 -13.77 -30.23
N ALA A 89 8.90 -14.55 -30.43
CA ALA A 89 9.90 -14.82 -29.40
C ALA A 89 10.70 -13.56 -29.04
N VAL A 90 11.08 -12.73 -30.01
CA VAL A 90 11.79 -11.45 -29.78
C VAL A 90 10.86 -10.42 -29.13
N ALA A 91 9.63 -10.28 -29.62
CA ALA A 91 8.62 -9.41 -29.02
C ALA A 91 8.26 -9.89 -27.59
N GLY A 92 8.20 -11.21 -27.40
CA GLY A 92 8.09 -11.84 -26.10
C GLY A 92 9.27 -11.46 -25.20
N TRP A 93 10.51 -11.62 -25.65
CA TRP A 93 11.72 -11.36 -24.86
C TRP A 93 11.80 -9.91 -24.35
N TYR A 94 11.57 -8.92 -25.22
CA TYR A 94 11.63 -7.50 -24.85
C TYR A 94 10.33 -6.98 -24.20
N GLY A 95 9.18 -7.58 -24.52
CA GLY A 95 7.87 -7.19 -23.99
C GLY A 95 7.46 -7.90 -22.71
N PHE A 96 8.14 -8.97 -22.32
CA PHE A 96 7.71 -9.85 -21.22
C PHE A 96 7.56 -9.11 -19.90
N ARG A 97 8.51 -8.24 -19.55
CA ARG A 97 8.53 -7.58 -18.24
C ARG A 97 7.46 -6.48 -18.12
N PRO A 98 7.32 -5.55 -19.08
CA PRO A 98 6.15 -4.65 -19.10
C PRO A 98 4.82 -5.40 -19.12
N LEU A 99 4.74 -6.52 -19.85
CA LEU A 99 3.54 -7.35 -19.90
C LEU A 99 3.24 -8.03 -18.57
N LEU A 100 4.25 -8.60 -17.89
CA LEU A 100 4.11 -9.18 -16.56
C LEU A 100 3.61 -8.16 -15.55
N ARG A 101 4.19 -6.95 -15.55
CA ARG A 101 3.72 -5.84 -14.69
C ARG A 101 2.28 -5.48 -14.99
N LEU A 102 1.90 -5.41 -16.27
CA LEU A 102 0.53 -5.14 -16.67
C LEU A 102 -0.42 -6.24 -16.19
N VAL A 103 -0.07 -7.52 -16.40
CA VAL A 103 -0.85 -8.68 -15.97
C VAL A 103 -1.00 -8.71 -14.46
N GLU A 104 0.10 -8.52 -13.72
CA GLU A 104 0.10 -8.44 -12.26
C GLU A 104 -0.79 -7.30 -11.77
N ARG A 105 -0.62 -6.11 -12.32
CA ARG A 105 -1.39 -4.92 -11.94
C ARG A 105 -2.88 -5.12 -12.23
N SER A 106 -3.24 -5.71 -13.37
CA SER A 106 -4.62 -6.09 -13.68
C SER A 106 -5.15 -7.17 -12.73
N PHE A 107 -4.34 -8.17 -12.39
CA PHE A 107 -4.70 -9.22 -11.44
C PHE A 107 -4.97 -8.65 -10.04
N TRP A 108 -4.10 -7.79 -9.52
CA TRP A 108 -4.27 -7.17 -8.22
C TRP A 108 -5.39 -6.14 -8.20
N SER A 109 -5.57 -5.38 -9.28
CA SER A 109 -6.72 -4.48 -9.43
C SER A 109 -8.05 -5.25 -9.40
N LEU A 110 -8.12 -6.41 -10.07
CA LEU A 110 -9.29 -7.28 -10.00
C LEU A 110 -9.53 -7.81 -8.58
N ASN A 111 -8.47 -8.26 -7.91
CA ASN A 111 -8.58 -8.69 -6.51
C ASN A 111 -9.05 -7.55 -5.61
N SER A 112 -8.52 -6.34 -5.78
CA SER A 112 -8.82 -5.22 -4.91
C SER A 112 -10.21 -4.66 -5.11
N LEU A 113 -10.73 -4.68 -6.35
CA LEU A 113 -12.04 -4.13 -6.68
C LEU A 113 -13.19 -5.12 -6.45
N ALA A 114 -12.95 -6.42 -6.62
CA ALA A 114 -14.01 -7.44 -6.59
C ALA A 114 -13.79 -8.49 -5.49
N VAL A 115 -12.62 -9.15 -5.47
CA VAL A 115 -12.41 -10.32 -4.62
C VAL A 115 -12.28 -9.95 -3.15
N GLN A 116 -11.33 -9.08 -2.81
CA GLN A 116 -11.04 -8.70 -1.44
C GLN A 116 -12.21 -8.01 -0.75
N PRO A 117 -12.97 -7.08 -1.38
CA PRO A 117 -14.14 -6.50 -0.72
C PRO A 117 -15.20 -7.54 -0.37
N VAL A 118 -15.52 -8.46 -1.29
CA VAL A 118 -16.53 -9.51 -1.05
C VAL A 118 -16.03 -10.50 0.01
N TYR A 119 -14.80 -10.98 -0.12
CA TYR A 119 -14.20 -11.91 0.84
C TYR A 119 -14.05 -11.27 2.23
N ALA A 120 -13.55 -10.04 2.32
CA ALA A 120 -13.41 -9.30 3.57
C ALA A 120 -14.76 -9.03 4.22
N LEU A 121 -15.78 -8.68 3.43
CA LEU A 121 -17.16 -8.53 3.92
C LEU A 121 -17.66 -9.83 4.57
N CYS A 122 -17.49 -10.97 3.90
CA CYS A 122 -17.85 -12.28 4.45
C CYS A 122 -17.02 -12.63 5.69
N ARG A 123 -15.70 -12.43 5.65
CA ARG A 123 -14.76 -12.74 6.73
C ARG A 123 -15.06 -11.95 7.98
N GLU A 124 -15.20 -10.64 7.82
CA GLU A 124 -15.43 -9.75 8.94
C GLU A 124 -16.87 -9.88 9.47
N GLY A 125 -17.86 -10.11 8.60
CA GLY A 125 -19.23 -10.40 9.01
C GLY A 125 -19.33 -11.69 9.84
N LEU A 126 -18.69 -12.77 9.37
CA LEU A 126 -18.60 -14.03 10.12
C LEU A 126 -17.80 -13.88 11.41
N ARG A 127 -16.69 -13.15 11.37
CA ARG A 127 -15.86 -12.88 12.56
C ARG A 127 -16.64 -12.11 13.62
N HIS A 128 -17.28 -11.01 13.27
CA HIS A 128 -18.11 -10.25 14.22
C HIS A 128 -19.25 -11.09 14.81
N LEU A 129 -19.89 -11.94 13.99
CA LEU A 129 -20.93 -12.84 14.50
C LEU A 129 -20.36 -13.87 15.46
N ALA A 130 -19.22 -14.47 15.10
CA ALA A 130 -18.58 -15.52 15.88
C ALA A 130 -17.96 -15.00 17.19
N GLU A 131 -17.37 -13.81 17.18
CA GLU A 131 -16.77 -13.17 18.36
C GLU A 131 -17.81 -12.84 19.43
N ARG A 132 -19.10 -12.65 19.09
CA ARG A 132 -20.19 -12.49 20.08
C ARG A 132 -20.38 -13.69 20.98
N PHE A 133 -19.93 -14.87 20.56
CA PHE A 133 -20.01 -16.11 21.34
C PHE A 133 -18.74 -16.42 22.12
N LEU A 134 -17.68 -15.61 21.96
CA LEU A 134 -16.48 -15.72 22.79
C LEU A 134 -16.68 -15.03 24.13
N THR A 135 -16.28 -15.70 25.22
CA THR A 135 -16.22 -15.06 26.53
C THR A 135 -15.12 -13.99 26.55
N VAL A 136 -15.32 -12.94 27.35
CA VAL A 136 -14.37 -11.81 27.47
C VAL A 136 -12.95 -12.29 27.84
N GLY A 137 -12.84 -13.37 28.64
CA GLY A 137 -11.57 -14.00 29.03
C GLY A 137 -11.07 -15.14 28.14
N ALA A 138 -11.57 -15.28 26.90
CA ALA A 138 -11.07 -16.31 25.99
C ALA A 138 -9.57 -16.11 25.67
N SER A 139 -8.79 -17.20 25.73
CA SER A 139 -7.35 -17.18 25.45
C SER A 139 -7.06 -16.77 24.00
N GLU A 140 -5.86 -16.22 23.78
CA GLU A 140 -5.39 -15.85 22.42
C GLU A 140 -5.39 -17.05 21.46
N ASP A 141 -5.14 -18.27 21.95
CA ASP A 141 -5.23 -19.48 21.13
C ASP A 141 -6.65 -19.74 20.62
N LYS A 142 -7.67 -19.57 21.47
CA LYS A 142 -9.07 -19.72 21.05
C LYS A 142 -9.46 -18.64 20.05
N ARG A 143 -9.02 -17.40 20.28
CA ARG A 143 -9.25 -16.28 19.35
C ARG A 143 -8.56 -16.49 18.00
N ALA A 144 -7.34 -17.04 18.00
CA ALA A 144 -6.63 -17.42 16.78
C ALA A 144 -7.37 -18.56 16.06
N ALA A 145 -7.74 -19.64 16.74
CA ALA A 145 -8.48 -20.75 16.13
C ALA A 145 -9.81 -20.29 15.52
N LEU A 146 -10.53 -19.38 16.21
CA LEU A 146 -11.76 -18.81 15.68
C LEU A 146 -11.51 -18.02 14.39
N ARG A 147 -10.50 -17.15 14.37
CA ARG A 147 -10.14 -16.34 13.19
C ARG A 147 -9.75 -17.21 12.00
N ALA A 148 -9.00 -18.29 12.24
CA ALA A 148 -8.67 -19.27 11.22
C ALA A 148 -9.95 -19.92 10.65
N ALA A 149 -10.86 -20.37 11.52
CA ALA A 149 -12.11 -21.00 11.10
C ALA A 149 -13.03 -20.02 10.35
N THR A 150 -13.15 -18.77 10.80
CA THR A 150 -13.99 -17.77 10.13
C THR A 150 -13.42 -17.34 8.78
N ALA A 151 -12.09 -17.32 8.61
CA ALA A 151 -11.46 -17.10 7.30
C ALA A 151 -11.81 -18.21 6.30
N ILE A 152 -11.69 -19.48 6.70
CA ILE A 152 -12.09 -20.61 5.85
C ILE A 152 -13.59 -20.57 5.53
N GLY A 153 -14.42 -20.35 6.56
CA GLY A 153 -15.87 -20.23 6.40
C GLY A 153 -16.27 -19.10 5.45
N ALA A 154 -15.57 -17.97 5.50
CA ALA A 154 -15.81 -16.84 4.60
C ALA A 154 -15.43 -17.16 3.16
N GLY A 155 -14.29 -17.82 2.94
CA GLY A 155 -13.88 -18.27 1.61
C GLY A 155 -14.89 -19.22 1.00
N LEU A 156 -15.40 -20.18 1.78
CA LEU A 156 -16.45 -21.11 1.36
C LEU A 156 -17.77 -20.39 1.04
N LEU A 157 -18.19 -19.46 1.91
CA LEU A 157 -19.43 -18.69 1.73
C LEU A 157 -19.39 -17.83 0.46
N ALA A 158 -18.33 -17.04 0.30
CA ALA A 158 -18.13 -16.21 -0.88
C ALA A 158 -18.02 -17.07 -2.16
N SER A 159 -17.32 -18.20 -2.08
CA SER A 159 -17.21 -19.15 -3.19
C SER A 159 -18.56 -19.74 -3.60
N ALA A 160 -19.38 -20.15 -2.64
CA ALA A 160 -20.71 -20.69 -2.92
C ALA A 160 -21.65 -19.63 -3.54
N GLY A 161 -21.60 -18.39 -3.02
CA GLY A 161 -22.36 -17.27 -3.57
C GLY A 161 -21.97 -16.96 -5.02
N ALA A 162 -20.67 -16.90 -5.31
CA ALA A 162 -20.16 -16.65 -6.65
C ALA A 162 -20.46 -17.82 -7.62
N ALA A 163 -20.35 -19.07 -7.17
CA ALA A 163 -20.73 -20.24 -7.97
C ALA A 163 -22.24 -20.24 -8.31
N THR A 164 -23.08 -19.76 -7.40
CA THR A 164 -24.52 -19.57 -7.66
C THR A 164 -24.75 -18.56 -8.78
N VAL A 165 -24.01 -17.45 -8.80
CA VAL A 165 -24.07 -16.46 -9.89
C VAL A 165 -23.67 -17.08 -11.23
N VAL A 166 -22.62 -17.90 -11.26
CA VAL A 166 -22.22 -18.65 -12.47
C VAL A 166 -23.39 -19.50 -12.96
N GLY A 167 -24.01 -20.30 -12.08
CA GLY A 167 -25.16 -21.14 -12.43
C GLY A 167 -26.35 -20.38 -12.99
N LEU A 168 -26.64 -19.18 -12.44
CA LEU A 168 -27.73 -18.32 -12.91
C LEU A 168 -27.47 -17.70 -14.29
N VAL A 169 -26.21 -17.34 -14.58
CA VAL A 169 -25.83 -16.68 -15.85
C VAL A 169 -25.47 -17.69 -16.94
N TRP A 170 -25.08 -18.92 -16.58
CA TRP A 170 -24.63 -19.95 -17.51
C TRP A 170 -25.52 -20.15 -18.75
N PRO A 171 -26.87 -20.17 -18.64
CA PRO A 171 -27.74 -20.35 -19.81
C PRO A 171 -27.62 -19.24 -20.86
N ALA A 172 -27.17 -18.05 -20.47
CA ALA A 172 -26.96 -16.91 -21.36
C ALA A 172 -25.54 -16.84 -21.94
N THR A 173 -24.62 -17.71 -21.50
CA THR A 173 -23.24 -17.74 -21.99
C THR A 173 -23.14 -18.37 -23.38
N ARG A 174 -22.13 -17.95 -24.15
CA ARG A 174 -21.78 -18.56 -25.44
C ARG A 174 -20.27 -18.57 -25.58
N TRP A 175 -19.65 -19.74 -25.67
CA TRP A 175 -18.19 -19.88 -25.67
C TRP A 175 -17.58 -20.07 -27.07
N SER A 176 -18.42 -20.26 -28.09
CA SER A 176 -18.03 -20.40 -29.49
C SER A 176 -18.62 -19.29 -30.36
N GLY A 177 -17.77 -18.64 -31.16
CA GLY A 177 -18.17 -17.62 -32.13
C GLY A 177 -18.04 -18.08 -33.59
N GLU A 178 -18.74 -17.40 -34.48
CA GLU A 178 -18.67 -17.60 -35.94
C GLU A 178 -18.40 -16.27 -36.66
N PHE A 179 -17.80 -16.31 -37.87
CA PHE A 179 -17.58 -15.09 -38.66
C PHE A 179 -18.88 -14.36 -39.04
N ALA A 180 -20.00 -15.09 -39.11
CA ALA A 180 -21.33 -14.51 -39.32
C ALA A 180 -21.74 -13.56 -38.19
N ASP A 181 -21.18 -13.71 -36.99
CA ASP A 181 -21.45 -12.81 -35.87
C ASP A 181 -20.89 -11.40 -36.09
N LEU A 182 -19.90 -11.22 -36.99
CA LEU A 182 -19.37 -9.90 -37.37
C LEU A 182 -20.39 -9.07 -38.17
N VAL A 183 -21.35 -9.73 -38.83
CA VAL A 183 -22.42 -9.08 -39.60
C VAL A 183 -23.52 -8.54 -38.67
N HIS A 184 -23.67 -9.12 -37.48
CA HIS A 184 -24.68 -8.74 -36.48
C HIS A 184 -24.09 -8.63 -35.07
N PRO A 185 -23.18 -7.67 -34.83
CA PRO A 185 -22.40 -7.59 -33.59
C PRO A 185 -23.26 -7.41 -32.32
N LEU A 186 -24.45 -6.82 -32.44
CA LEU A 186 -25.38 -6.64 -31.32
C LEU A 186 -25.88 -7.98 -30.74
N ARG A 187 -25.87 -9.08 -31.51
CA ARG A 187 -26.24 -10.42 -31.02
C ARG A 187 -25.20 -10.98 -30.04
N LEU A 188 -23.98 -10.45 -30.06
CA LEU A 188 -22.92 -10.85 -29.14
C LEU A 188 -22.96 -10.08 -27.82
N LEU A 189 -23.78 -9.04 -27.68
CA LEU A 189 -23.80 -8.21 -26.48
C LEU A 189 -24.18 -9.01 -25.23
N VAL A 190 -25.33 -9.70 -25.25
CA VAL A 190 -25.81 -10.49 -24.11
C VAL A 190 -24.85 -11.65 -23.81
N PRO A 191 -24.41 -12.47 -24.80
CA PRO A 191 -23.45 -13.53 -24.52
C PRO A 191 -22.09 -13.04 -24.04
N ALA A 192 -21.57 -11.92 -24.56
CA ALA A 192 -20.31 -11.35 -24.10
C ALA A 192 -20.41 -10.87 -22.64
N LEU A 193 -21.51 -10.20 -22.26
CA LEU A 193 -21.77 -9.81 -20.88
C LEU A 193 -21.94 -11.04 -19.97
N ALA A 194 -22.70 -12.05 -20.41
CA ALA A 194 -22.89 -13.28 -19.67
C ALA A 194 -21.57 -14.03 -19.46
N ASN A 195 -20.74 -14.17 -20.50
CA ASN A 195 -19.39 -14.75 -20.39
C ASN A 195 -18.54 -13.96 -19.40
N THR A 196 -18.56 -12.63 -19.48
CA THR A 196 -17.81 -11.75 -18.57
C THR A 196 -18.19 -12.04 -17.12
N VAL A 197 -19.49 -12.02 -16.82
CA VAL A 197 -20.00 -12.30 -15.46
C VAL A 197 -19.64 -13.73 -15.03
N ALA A 198 -19.76 -14.71 -15.91
CA ALA A 198 -19.41 -16.09 -15.61
C ALA A 198 -17.91 -16.27 -15.30
N VAL A 199 -17.01 -15.70 -16.11
CA VAL A 199 -15.55 -15.73 -15.87
C VAL A 199 -15.21 -15.03 -14.55
N MET A 200 -15.76 -13.84 -14.33
CA MET A 200 -15.49 -13.04 -13.14
C MET A 200 -16.01 -13.71 -11.86
N ALA A 201 -17.21 -14.29 -11.91
CA ALA A 201 -17.79 -15.01 -10.78
C ALA A 201 -17.06 -16.34 -10.52
N ALA A 202 -16.66 -17.08 -11.56
CA ALA A 202 -15.84 -18.28 -11.41
C ALA A 202 -14.46 -17.96 -10.80
N TYR A 203 -13.83 -16.87 -11.25
CA TYR A 203 -12.59 -16.37 -10.66
C TYR A 203 -12.78 -15.98 -9.20
N LEU A 204 -13.83 -15.18 -8.88
CA LEU A 204 -14.17 -14.81 -7.51
C LEU A 204 -14.37 -16.04 -6.63
N ALA A 205 -15.02 -17.09 -7.15
CA ALA A 205 -15.25 -18.32 -6.40
C ALA A 205 -13.93 -19.01 -6.03
N LEU A 206 -13.09 -19.29 -7.04
CA LEU A 206 -11.80 -19.93 -6.85
C LEU A 206 -10.85 -19.09 -5.99
N ALA A 207 -10.79 -17.79 -6.23
CA ALA A 207 -9.94 -16.86 -5.50
C ALA A 207 -10.38 -16.75 -4.03
N SER A 208 -11.69 -16.61 -3.75
CA SER A 208 -12.19 -16.53 -2.37
C SER A 208 -11.90 -17.82 -1.60
N LEU A 209 -12.06 -18.98 -2.22
CA LEU A 209 -11.70 -20.25 -1.61
C LEU A 209 -10.19 -20.33 -1.32
N ALA A 210 -9.37 -19.97 -2.30
CA ALA A 210 -7.92 -19.95 -2.15
C ALA A 210 -7.49 -19.00 -1.03
N TRP A 211 -8.04 -17.79 -0.95
CA TRP A 211 -7.78 -16.82 0.10
C TRP A 211 -8.25 -17.30 1.47
N GLY A 212 -9.48 -17.83 1.58
CA GLY A 212 -10.01 -18.37 2.84
C GLY A 212 -9.16 -19.51 3.40
N LEU A 213 -8.70 -20.42 2.53
CA LEU A 213 -7.77 -21.48 2.92
C LEU A 213 -6.39 -20.91 3.30
N ALA A 214 -5.86 -20.00 2.49
CA ALA A 214 -4.53 -19.44 2.70
C ALA A 214 -4.45 -18.60 3.98
N ASP A 215 -5.50 -17.86 4.32
CA ASP A 215 -5.63 -17.10 5.56
C ASP A 215 -5.86 -18.02 6.75
N GLY A 216 -6.74 -19.01 6.62
CA GLY A 216 -7.09 -19.92 7.71
C GLY A 216 -5.99 -20.91 8.09
N LEU A 217 -5.15 -21.31 7.13
CA LEU A 217 -4.02 -22.22 7.36
C LEU A 217 -2.72 -21.49 7.75
N MET A 218 -2.68 -20.16 7.60
CA MET A 218 -1.54 -19.37 8.07
C MET A 218 -1.63 -19.13 9.58
N ASP A 219 -0.48 -18.91 10.21
CA ASP A 219 -0.43 -18.43 11.59
C ASP A 219 -1.26 -17.14 11.73
N GLN A 220 -2.13 -17.08 12.73
CA GLN A 220 -2.99 -15.91 12.91
C GLN A 220 -2.24 -14.78 13.62
N PRO A 221 -2.55 -13.49 13.33
CA PRO A 221 -1.94 -12.35 14.01
C PRO A 221 -2.31 -12.36 15.50
N ARG A 222 -1.33 -12.14 16.37
CA ARG A 222 -1.50 -12.13 17.83
C ARG A 222 -0.75 -10.95 18.42
N ASP A 223 -1.26 -10.44 19.54
CA ASP A 223 -0.48 -9.51 20.35
C ASP A 223 0.84 -10.16 20.79
N LEU A 224 1.86 -9.34 20.99
CA LEU A 224 3.13 -9.85 21.46
C LEU A 224 2.98 -10.22 22.95
N GLY A 225 3.14 -11.52 23.27
CA GLY A 225 2.98 -12.01 24.65
C GLY A 225 4.05 -11.54 25.63
N GLY A 226 5.16 -11.01 25.12
CA GLY A 226 6.30 -10.48 25.85
C GLY A 226 7.41 -10.08 24.89
N PHE A 227 8.25 -9.14 25.30
CA PHE A 227 9.44 -8.75 24.54
C PHE A 227 10.56 -9.76 24.74
N ASP A 228 11.49 -9.82 23.80
CA ASP A 228 12.64 -10.71 23.92
C ASP A 228 13.63 -10.17 24.95
N GLU A 229 14.55 -11.04 25.39
CA GLU A 229 15.73 -10.68 26.15
C GLU A 229 16.97 -10.80 25.26
N ALA A 230 17.99 -10.00 25.54
CA ALA A 230 19.28 -10.07 24.88
C ALA A 230 20.42 -10.19 25.90
N PRO A 231 21.52 -10.90 25.57
CA PRO A 231 22.73 -10.91 26.40
C PRO A 231 23.23 -9.49 26.70
N GLU A 232 23.81 -9.25 27.87
CA GLU A 232 24.29 -7.91 28.26
C GLU A 232 25.32 -7.29 27.29
N GLN A 233 26.10 -8.14 26.60
CA GLN A 233 27.11 -7.72 25.63
C GLN A 233 26.59 -7.74 24.18
N ALA A 234 25.29 -7.97 23.97
CA ALA A 234 24.72 -7.98 22.64
C ALA A 234 24.81 -6.59 21.99
N ARG A 235 25.01 -6.55 20.68
CA ARG A 235 24.90 -5.31 19.92
C ARG A 235 23.44 -4.86 19.93
N HIS A 236 23.22 -3.60 20.32
CA HIS A 236 21.91 -2.95 20.33
C HIS A 236 21.81 -1.92 19.21
N TRP A 237 20.59 -1.71 18.71
CA TRP A 237 20.25 -0.66 17.76
C TRP A 237 19.02 0.08 18.26
N ARG A 238 19.13 1.40 18.41
CA ARG A 238 18.03 2.30 18.81
C ARG A 238 17.38 2.90 17.58
N VAL A 239 16.14 2.50 17.34
CA VAL A 239 15.38 2.82 16.12
C VAL A 239 14.15 3.64 16.50
N VAL A 240 14.13 4.91 16.09
CA VAL A 240 12.91 5.71 16.14
C VAL A 240 11.99 5.24 15.02
N HIS A 241 10.73 4.96 15.36
CA HIS A 241 9.71 4.59 14.37
C HIS A 241 8.58 5.62 14.40
N LEU A 242 8.56 6.47 13.39
CA LEU A 242 7.49 7.43 13.13
C LEU A 242 6.66 6.96 11.93
N SER A 243 5.43 7.41 11.86
CA SER A 243 4.57 7.20 10.69
C SER A 243 3.44 8.22 10.69
N ASP A 244 2.78 8.39 9.55
CA ASP A 244 1.51 9.11 9.44
C ASP A 244 1.64 10.54 9.99
N ILE A 245 2.64 11.26 9.48
CA ILE A 245 2.97 12.61 9.90
C ILE A 245 1.93 13.61 9.36
N HIS A 246 1.51 13.43 8.11
CA HIS A 246 0.58 14.28 7.39
C HIS A 246 0.90 15.78 7.54
N ILE A 247 2.04 16.20 7.02
CA ILE A 247 2.37 17.61 6.90
C ILE A 247 1.37 18.29 5.97
N VAL A 248 0.99 19.50 6.38
CA VAL A 248 0.18 20.44 5.58
C VAL A 248 1.05 21.59 5.09
N GLY A 249 0.71 22.18 3.94
CA GLY A 249 1.49 23.28 3.36
C GLY A 249 1.25 24.65 4.01
N GLU A 250 0.24 24.75 4.89
CA GLU A 250 -0.17 26.01 5.51
C GLU A 250 0.05 25.97 7.03
N ARG A 251 0.48 27.10 7.59
CA ARG A 251 0.68 27.27 9.05
C ARG A 251 -0.56 26.90 9.88
N TYR A 252 -1.75 27.16 9.36
CA TYR A 252 -3.01 26.87 10.04
C TYR A 252 -3.83 25.77 9.33
N GLY A 253 -3.19 24.99 8.45
CA GLY A 253 -3.88 23.93 7.71
C GLY A 253 -4.34 22.78 8.60
N PHE A 254 -5.42 22.13 8.18
CA PHE A 254 -5.94 20.91 8.78
C PHE A 254 -5.71 19.71 7.85
N ARG A 255 -5.56 18.52 8.45
CA ARG A 255 -5.40 17.26 7.72
C ARG A 255 -6.74 16.71 7.25
N ILE A 256 -6.77 16.07 6.09
CA ILE A 256 -7.99 15.49 5.49
C ILE A 256 -8.76 14.65 6.50
N GLU A 257 -8.11 13.69 7.14
CA GLU A 257 -8.84 12.70 7.95
C GLU A 257 -9.30 13.27 9.28
N SER A 258 -8.49 14.11 9.91
CA SER A 258 -8.79 14.65 11.23
C SER A 258 -9.74 15.85 11.16
N GLY A 259 -9.61 16.72 10.14
CA GLY A 259 -10.23 18.04 10.17
C GLY A 259 -9.91 18.76 11.48
N ARG A 260 -10.89 19.44 12.07
CA ARG A 260 -10.75 20.12 13.37
C ARG A 260 -10.77 19.19 14.58
N ALA A 261 -10.81 17.86 14.38
CA ALA A 261 -10.60 16.88 15.46
C ALA A 261 -9.12 16.53 15.67
N GLY A 262 -8.21 17.06 14.85
CA GLY A 262 -6.77 16.85 14.97
C GLY A 262 -6.02 18.16 15.22
N PRO A 263 -4.67 18.12 15.18
CA PRO A 263 -3.86 19.30 15.37
C PRO A 263 -3.89 20.19 14.12
N ARG A 264 -3.65 21.47 14.34
CA ARG A 264 -3.52 22.48 13.29
C ARG A 264 -2.03 22.73 12.99
N GLY A 265 -1.70 22.94 11.72
CA GLY A 265 -0.33 23.31 11.32
C GLY A 265 0.70 22.19 11.54
N ASN A 266 1.99 22.50 11.48
CA ASN A 266 3.07 21.49 11.56
C ASN A 266 3.86 21.55 12.86
N GLU A 267 3.46 22.40 13.79
CA GLU A 267 4.29 22.70 14.95
C GLU A 267 4.41 21.53 15.94
N ARG A 268 3.44 20.60 15.96
CA ARG A 268 3.56 19.36 16.76
C ARG A 268 4.70 18.48 16.26
N LEU A 269 4.85 18.34 14.94
CA LEU A 269 5.99 17.64 14.37
C LEU A 269 7.31 18.36 14.68
N GLY A 270 7.32 19.70 14.68
CA GLY A 270 8.46 20.48 15.17
C GLY A 270 8.89 20.04 16.57
N GLN A 271 7.95 19.93 17.52
CA GLN A 271 8.23 19.46 18.88
C GLN A 271 8.74 18.01 18.92
N VAL A 272 8.23 17.14 18.05
CA VAL A 272 8.71 15.75 17.92
C VAL A 272 10.19 15.74 17.52
N LEU A 273 10.56 16.54 16.51
CA LEU A 273 11.94 16.61 16.03
C LEU A 273 12.88 17.27 17.04
N ASP A 274 12.45 18.36 17.69
CA ASP A 274 13.23 19.01 18.76
C ASP A 274 13.50 18.01 19.89
N ARG A 275 12.47 17.25 20.31
CA ARG A 275 12.59 16.24 21.35
C ARG A 275 13.51 15.08 20.94
N LEU A 276 13.45 14.67 19.68
CA LEU A 276 14.34 13.63 19.14
C LEU A 276 15.80 14.08 19.09
N ASP A 277 16.07 15.36 18.78
CA ASP A 277 17.42 15.92 18.82
C ASP A 277 17.99 15.91 20.25
N GLU A 278 17.18 16.29 21.25
CA GLU A 278 17.57 16.19 22.66
C GLU A 278 17.89 14.74 23.07
N ILE A 279 17.03 13.79 22.67
CA ILE A 279 17.23 12.36 22.95
C ILE A 279 18.51 11.87 22.28
N HIS A 280 18.74 12.24 21.02
CA HIS A 280 19.92 11.86 20.26
C HIS A 280 21.22 12.39 20.87
N ALA A 281 21.19 13.63 21.35
CA ALA A 281 22.34 14.25 21.99
C ALA A 281 22.70 13.60 23.33
N ALA A 282 21.69 13.14 24.09
CA ALA A 282 21.89 12.45 25.35
C ALA A 282 22.34 10.99 25.16
N GLU A 283 21.68 10.27 24.26
CA GLU A 283 22.00 8.90 23.90
C GLU A 283 21.82 8.75 22.39
N PRO A 284 22.89 8.43 21.63
CA PRO A 284 22.81 8.35 20.18
C PRO A 284 21.75 7.36 19.68
N LEU A 285 21.11 7.75 18.58
CA LEU A 285 20.14 6.96 17.82
C LEU A 285 20.86 6.40 16.59
N ASP A 286 20.52 5.16 16.23
CA ASP A 286 21.09 4.49 15.06
C ASP A 286 20.27 4.79 13.80
N LEU A 287 18.96 4.89 13.93
CA LEU A 287 18.03 5.02 12.81
C LEU A 287 16.79 5.84 13.19
N LEU A 288 16.37 6.72 12.28
CA LEU A 288 15.03 7.31 12.27
C LEU A 288 14.27 6.76 11.06
N LEU A 289 13.27 5.92 11.28
CA LEU A 289 12.45 5.34 10.21
C LEU A 289 11.06 6.00 10.20
N ILE A 290 10.68 6.58 9.06
CA ILE A 290 9.35 7.16 8.83
C ILE A 290 8.59 6.29 7.82
N THR A 291 7.57 5.56 8.28
CA THR A 291 6.87 4.55 7.48
C THR A 291 5.67 5.08 6.70
N GLY A 292 5.85 6.17 5.95
CA GLY A 292 4.85 6.70 5.02
C GLY A 292 3.95 7.79 5.58
N ASP A 293 3.20 8.40 4.65
CA ASP A 293 2.31 9.54 4.87
C ASP A 293 3.04 10.71 5.54
N MET A 294 4.17 11.08 4.93
CA MET A 294 4.91 12.30 5.30
C MET A 294 4.04 13.54 5.01
N THR A 295 3.34 13.52 3.89
CA THR A 295 2.48 14.61 3.42
C THR A 295 1.00 14.21 3.48
N ASP A 296 0.10 15.18 3.64
CA ASP A 296 -1.33 14.91 3.66
C ASP A 296 -1.95 14.74 2.26
N ALA A 297 -1.32 15.28 1.20
CA ALA A 297 -1.82 15.19 -0.17
C ALA A 297 -0.73 15.14 -1.27
N GLY A 298 0.54 14.91 -0.94
CA GLY A 298 1.64 14.88 -1.91
C GLY A 298 1.89 16.22 -2.61
N ARG A 299 1.48 17.35 -2.00
CA ARG A 299 1.62 18.69 -2.58
C ARG A 299 3.05 19.20 -2.44
N SER A 300 3.48 20.06 -3.36
CA SER A 300 4.83 20.64 -3.33
C SER A 300 5.09 21.45 -2.05
N ALA A 301 4.10 22.20 -1.56
CA ALA A 301 4.23 22.96 -0.32
C ALA A 301 4.41 22.05 0.91
N GLU A 302 3.75 20.89 0.94
CA GLU A 302 3.87 19.92 2.03
C GLU A 302 5.27 19.28 2.04
N TRP A 303 5.79 18.93 0.86
CA TRP A 303 7.17 18.45 0.73
C TRP A 303 8.22 19.50 1.09
N ALA A 304 7.97 20.77 0.77
CA ALA A 304 8.86 21.87 1.15
C ALA A 304 8.93 22.01 2.68
N GLU A 305 7.77 22.07 3.34
CA GLU A 305 7.69 22.11 4.82
C GLU A 305 8.39 20.90 5.46
N PHE A 306 8.21 19.69 4.94
CA PHE A 306 8.91 18.49 5.41
C PHE A 306 10.43 18.64 5.32
N LEU A 307 10.94 19.03 4.16
CA LEU A 307 12.37 19.15 3.91
C LEU A 307 12.99 20.27 4.75
N ASP A 308 12.31 21.40 4.92
CA ASP A 308 12.77 22.51 5.76
C ASP A 308 12.79 22.15 7.26
N LEU A 309 11.82 21.36 7.72
CA LEU A 309 11.82 20.78 9.07
C LEU A 309 13.01 19.84 9.28
N MET A 310 13.28 18.94 8.32
CA MET A 310 14.41 18.02 8.40
C MET A 310 15.76 18.75 8.30
N ALA A 311 15.87 19.78 7.46
CA ALA A 311 17.09 20.59 7.31
C ALA A 311 17.49 21.32 8.61
N ARG A 312 16.52 21.64 9.48
CA ARG A 312 16.79 22.20 10.80
C ARG A 312 17.37 21.20 11.81
N HIS A 313 17.29 19.90 11.51
CA HIS A 313 17.74 18.81 12.38
C HIS A 313 18.72 17.89 11.62
N PRO A 314 19.93 18.38 11.25
CA PRO A 314 20.84 17.66 10.36
C PRO A 314 21.27 16.30 10.92
N ALA A 315 21.46 16.17 12.24
CA ALA A 315 21.84 14.91 12.87
C ALA A 315 20.76 13.83 12.70
N LEU A 316 19.47 14.20 12.79
CA LEU A 316 18.36 13.29 12.50
C LEU A 316 18.24 13.02 11.01
N ALA A 317 18.41 14.03 10.15
CA ALA A 317 18.34 13.88 8.70
C ALA A 317 19.35 12.84 8.16
N GLU A 318 20.58 12.85 8.68
CA GLU A 318 21.63 11.87 8.34
C GLU A 318 21.24 10.41 8.67
N ARG A 319 20.31 10.22 9.61
CA ARG A 319 19.83 8.91 10.08
C ARG A 319 18.43 8.58 9.57
N CYS A 320 17.78 9.52 8.88
CA CYS A 320 16.38 9.39 8.49
C CYS A 320 16.22 8.49 7.27
N LEU A 321 15.35 7.49 7.32
CA LEU A 321 14.88 6.74 6.17
C LEU A 321 13.37 6.93 6.05
N ILE A 322 12.90 7.19 4.84
CA ILE A 322 11.48 7.38 4.55
C ILE A 322 11.05 6.42 3.44
N LEU A 323 9.78 6.01 3.47
CA LEU A 323 9.13 5.22 2.43
C LEU A 323 7.75 5.84 2.12
N PRO A 324 7.18 5.64 0.93
CA PRO A 324 5.93 6.31 0.56
C PRO A 324 4.70 5.70 1.26
N GLY A 325 3.78 6.55 1.72
CA GLY A 325 2.41 6.17 2.06
C GLY A 325 1.39 6.57 0.99
N ASN A 326 0.11 6.29 1.24
CA ASN A 326 -0.95 6.55 0.27
C ASN A 326 -1.25 8.04 0.11
N HIS A 327 -1.16 8.85 1.17
CA HIS A 327 -1.36 10.30 1.09
C HIS A 327 -0.28 11.00 0.27
N ASP A 328 0.93 10.44 0.25
CA ASP A 328 2.02 10.96 -0.57
C ASP A 328 1.76 10.82 -2.08
N LEU A 329 0.95 9.84 -2.50
CA LEU A 329 0.86 9.41 -3.91
C LEU A 329 -0.54 9.49 -4.52
N ASN A 330 -1.57 9.14 -3.75
CA ASN A 330 -2.88 8.77 -4.27
C ASN A 330 -3.94 9.88 -4.07
N ILE A 331 -3.73 10.79 -3.13
CA ILE A 331 -4.63 11.93 -2.90
C ILE A 331 -4.52 12.93 -4.06
N VAL A 332 -5.64 13.18 -4.72
CA VAL A 332 -5.73 14.12 -5.85
C VAL A 332 -5.88 15.54 -5.36
N ASP A 333 -6.73 15.76 -4.37
CA ASP A 333 -7.05 17.08 -3.84
C ASP A 333 -7.51 17.00 -2.39
N ARG A 334 -6.77 17.70 -1.52
CA ARG A 334 -7.06 17.81 -0.09
C ARG A 334 -8.45 18.41 0.18
N ALA A 335 -8.81 19.44 -0.60
CA ALA A 335 -10.03 20.22 -0.37
C ALA A 335 -11.25 19.62 -1.09
N ASN A 336 -11.05 18.72 -2.05
CA ASN A 336 -12.13 18.13 -2.82
C ASN A 336 -11.93 16.61 -3.00
N PRO A 337 -12.51 15.79 -2.12
CA PRO A 337 -12.38 14.34 -2.22
C PRO A 337 -13.13 13.75 -3.43
N ALA A 338 -14.00 14.53 -4.10
CA ALA A 338 -14.74 14.14 -5.31
C ALA A 338 -13.92 14.33 -6.59
N ARG A 339 -12.76 15.01 -6.50
CA ARG A 339 -11.87 15.18 -7.64
C ARG A 339 -11.20 13.85 -7.99
N LEU A 340 -11.47 13.38 -9.19
CA LEU A 340 -10.92 12.14 -9.73
C LEU A 340 -9.78 12.41 -10.70
N GLU A 341 -8.83 11.50 -10.81
CA GLU A 341 -7.85 11.45 -11.89
C GLU A 341 -8.10 10.24 -12.79
N LEU A 342 -8.03 10.45 -14.11
CA LEU A 342 -8.09 9.32 -15.04
C LEU A 342 -6.77 8.52 -14.94
N PRO A 343 -6.77 7.22 -15.29
CA PRO A 343 -5.58 6.39 -15.19
C PRO A 343 -4.36 6.89 -15.97
N THR A 344 -4.61 7.63 -17.04
CA THR A 344 -3.59 8.24 -17.90
C THR A 344 -3.14 9.62 -17.43
N SER A 345 -3.72 10.18 -16.36
CA SER A 345 -3.39 11.51 -15.83
C SER A 345 -1.91 11.61 -15.42
N PRO A 346 -1.22 12.75 -15.67
CA PRO A 346 0.15 12.95 -15.22
C PRO A 346 0.24 13.25 -13.71
N GLY A 347 -0.87 13.61 -13.05
CA GLY A 347 -0.88 14.08 -11.65
C GLY A 347 -0.27 13.09 -10.66
N LYS A 348 -0.68 11.82 -10.71
CA LYS A 348 -0.08 10.75 -9.89
C LYS A 348 1.42 10.59 -10.11
N ARG A 349 1.86 10.66 -11.37
CA ARG A 349 3.28 10.57 -11.71
C ARG A 349 4.05 11.75 -11.12
N LEU A 350 3.46 12.95 -11.13
CA LEU A 350 4.07 14.13 -10.52
C LEU A 350 4.24 13.97 -9.00
N ARG A 351 3.22 13.43 -8.31
CA ARG A 351 3.32 13.10 -6.88
C ARG A 351 4.43 12.07 -6.61
N GLN A 352 4.49 10.99 -7.38
CA GLN A 352 5.58 10.00 -7.31
C GLN A 352 6.97 10.63 -7.50
N MET A 353 7.14 11.53 -8.47
CA MET A 353 8.43 12.20 -8.69
C MET A 353 8.80 13.16 -7.56
N ARG A 354 7.83 13.82 -6.93
CA ARG A 354 8.07 14.65 -5.72
C ARG A 354 8.53 13.79 -4.55
N THR A 355 7.82 12.69 -4.26
CA THR A 355 8.20 11.74 -3.23
C THR A 355 9.60 11.18 -3.48
N LEU A 356 9.89 10.78 -4.72
CA LEU A 356 11.20 10.27 -5.12
C LEU A 356 12.30 11.32 -4.97
N SER A 357 12.01 12.59 -5.26
CA SER A 357 12.96 13.69 -5.06
C SER A 357 13.26 13.92 -3.57
N ALA A 358 12.25 13.85 -2.70
CA ALA A 358 12.44 13.95 -1.26
C ALA A 358 13.23 12.75 -0.69
N MET A 359 12.93 11.52 -1.15
CA MET A 359 13.70 10.33 -0.81
C MET A 359 15.16 10.46 -1.26
N ALA A 360 15.42 10.97 -2.46
CA ALA A 360 16.77 11.22 -2.93
C ALA A 360 17.51 12.24 -2.06
N ALA A 361 16.83 13.31 -1.63
CA ALA A 361 17.42 14.33 -0.75
C ALA A 361 17.75 13.80 0.66
N ILE A 362 16.88 12.97 1.24
CA ILE A 362 17.05 12.47 2.62
C ILE A 362 18.00 11.27 2.69
N GLN A 363 17.85 10.30 1.78
CA GLN A 363 18.52 8.99 1.87
C GLN A 363 19.27 8.57 0.61
N GLY A 364 19.31 9.42 -0.42
CA GLY A 364 19.78 9.05 -1.78
C GLY A 364 21.15 8.41 -1.84
N GLU A 365 22.10 8.88 -1.03
CA GLU A 365 23.49 8.36 -1.01
C GLU A 365 23.66 7.12 -0.12
N ARG A 366 22.71 6.82 0.76
CA ARG A 366 22.84 5.74 1.76
C ARG A 366 22.14 4.45 1.33
N VAL A 367 20.98 4.56 0.70
CA VAL A 367 20.23 3.39 0.24
C VAL A 367 20.67 2.98 -1.16
N GLN A 368 20.72 1.68 -1.38
CA GLN A 368 21.04 1.07 -2.67
C GLN A 368 19.77 0.55 -3.34
N VAL A 369 19.75 0.61 -4.67
CA VAL A 369 18.71 -0.01 -5.51
C VAL A 369 19.24 -1.32 -6.12
N LEU A 370 18.36 -2.20 -6.57
CA LEU A 370 18.77 -3.48 -7.15
C LEU A 370 19.06 -3.37 -8.66
N ASP A 371 20.15 -3.99 -9.07
CA ASP A 371 20.40 -4.37 -10.45
C ASP A 371 19.62 -5.66 -10.70
N ARG A 372 18.47 -5.50 -11.34
CA ARG A 372 17.57 -6.62 -11.64
C ARG A 372 18.09 -7.52 -12.76
N GLU A 373 19.06 -7.10 -13.56
CA GLU A 373 19.72 -7.95 -14.55
C GLU A 373 20.80 -8.82 -13.92
N ARG A 374 21.53 -8.27 -12.94
CA ARG A 374 22.63 -8.97 -12.26
C ARG A 374 22.25 -9.59 -10.91
N ALA A 375 20.99 -9.46 -10.50
CA ALA A 375 20.46 -9.92 -9.21
C ALA A 375 21.31 -9.44 -8.01
N GLY A 376 21.85 -8.22 -8.10
CA GLY A 376 22.74 -7.62 -7.10
C GLY A 376 22.33 -6.21 -6.74
N LEU A 377 23.03 -5.57 -5.79
CA LEU A 377 22.84 -4.14 -5.53
C LEU A 377 23.60 -3.33 -6.60
N ALA A 378 22.93 -2.37 -7.25
CA ALA A 378 23.43 -1.65 -8.42
C ALA A 378 24.26 -0.39 -8.10
N GLY A 379 24.08 0.15 -6.90
CA GLY A 379 24.56 1.49 -6.52
C GLY A 379 23.52 2.26 -5.71
N THR A 380 23.85 3.50 -5.36
CA THR A 380 22.98 4.36 -4.55
C THR A 380 21.73 4.79 -5.32
N LEU A 381 20.66 5.14 -4.61
CA LEU A 381 19.47 5.74 -5.22
C LEU A 381 19.82 7.01 -6.01
N ALA A 382 20.69 7.86 -5.47
CA ALA A 382 21.14 9.06 -6.15
C ALA A 382 21.80 8.75 -7.51
N ALA A 383 22.70 7.76 -7.56
CA ALA A 383 23.34 7.32 -8.80
C ALA A 383 22.32 6.76 -9.81
N ALA A 384 21.31 6.03 -9.33
CA ALA A 384 20.24 5.49 -10.18
C ALA A 384 19.32 6.56 -10.77
N LEU A 385 19.14 7.69 -10.07
CA LEU A 385 18.28 8.79 -10.51
C LEU A 385 19.00 9.83 -11.37
N GLU A 386 20.33 9.91 -11.31
CA GLU A 386 21.11 10.91 -12.03
C GLU A 386 20.81 10.96 -13.54
N PRO A 387 20.72 9.83 -14.27
CA PRO A 387 20.36 9.84 -15.70
C PRO A 387 18.97 10.40 -16.00
N HIS A 388 18.08 10.46 -14.99
CA HIS A 388 16.70 10.89 -15.12
C HIS A 388 16.46 12.29 -14.54
N ARG A 389 17.46 12.93 -13.91
CA ARG A 389 17.33 14.22 -13.21
C ARG A 389 16.72 15.30 -14.10
N GLU A 390 17.23 15.49 -15.31
CA GLU A 390 16.72 16.48 -16.27
C GLU A 390 15.27 16.18 -16.67
N ALA A 391 14.97 14.91 -16.99
CA ALA A 391 13.63 14.50 -17.39
C ALA A 391 12.60 14.70 -16.27
N ILE A 392 12.99 14.45 -15.01
CA ILE A 392 12.17 14.71 -13.83
C ILE A 392 11.91 16.22 -13.68
N GLY A 393 12.94 17.06 -13.82
CA GLY A 393 12.80 18.52 -13.75
C GLY A 393 11.85 19.07 -14.82
N VAL A 394 12.08 18.71 -16.08
CA VAL A 394 11.22 19.14 -17.20
C VAL A 394 9.78 18.63 -17.02
N PHE A 395 9.59 17.43 -16.49
CA PHE A 395 8.26 16.91 -16.19
C PHE A 395 7.58 17.67 -15.04
N ALA A 396 8.33 18.04 -14.00
CA ALA A 396 7.79 18.80 -12.87
C ALA A 396 7.28 20.18 -13.31
N ASP A 397 7.96 20.82 -14.27
CA ASP A 397 7.57 22.12 -14.82
C ASP A 397 6.41 22.01 -15.82
N ALA A 398 6.47 21.04 -16.75
CA ALA A 398 5.55 20.97 -17.88
C ALA A 398 4.31 20.09 -17.65
N GLY A 399 4.39 19.10 -16.75
CA GLY A 399 3.28 18.21 -16.39
C GLY A 399 2.67 17.39 -17.54
N THR A 400 3.39 17.16 -18.63
CA THR A 400 2.81 16.57 -19.84
C THR A 400 2.67 15.05 -19.80
N LEU A 401 1.67 14.51 -20.52
CA LEU A 401 1.41 13.07 -20.63
C LEU A 401 2.59 12.28 -21.21
N ARG A 402 3.26 12.83 -22.23
CA ARG A 402 4.38 12.16 -22.92
C ARG A 402 5.56 11.93 -21.98
N LEU A 403 5.88 12.93 -21.16
CA LEU A 403 6.95 12.84 -20.16
C LEU A 403 6.58 11.88 -19.03
N SER A 404 5.31 11.88 -18.59
CA SER A 404 4.79 10.96 -17.57
C SER A 404 5.03 9.49 -17.90
N ALA A 405 4.82 9.09 -19.17
CA ALA A 405 4.99 7.71 -19.61
C ALA A 405 6.45 7.22 -19.45
N GLY A 406 7.43 8.06 -19.78
CA GLY A 406 8.85 7.73 -19.67
C GLY A 406 9.36 7.60 -18.23
N LEU A 407 8.70 8.26 -17.27
CA LEU A 407 9.06 8.21 -15.85
C LEU A 407 8.35 7.07 -15.09
N SER A 408 7.54 6.27 -15.80
CA SER A 408 6.76 5.22 -15.16
C SER A 408 7.60 4.07 -14.60
N THR A 409 8.61 3.69 -15.37
CA THR A 409 9.58 2.67 -15.01
C THR A 409 10.50 3.14 -13.90
N VAL A 410 10.94 4.41 -13.92
CA VAL A 410 11.83 4.98 -12.90
C VAL A 410 11.29 4.77 -11.49
N TRP A 411 10.02 5.09 -11.24
CA TRP A 411 9.40 4.84 -9.93
C TRP A 411 9.34 3.36 -9.57
N ALA A 412 9.01 2.49 -10.52
CA ALA A 412 8.86 1.06 -10.25
C ALA A 412 10.19 0.34 -10.03
N ASP A 413 11.28 0.84 -10.64
CA ASP A 413 12.58 0.17 -10.64
C ASP A 413 13.46 0.52 -9.43
N VAL A 414 13.14 1.59 -8.70
CA VAL A 414 13.92 1.99 -7.50
C VAL A 414 13.55 1.21 -6.23
N PHE A 415 12.47 0.40 -6.25
CA PHE A 415 12.07 -0.44 -5.12
C PHE A 415 12.47 -1.92 -5.33
N PRO A 416 12.74 -2.67 -4.25
CA PRO A 416 12.97 -2.18 -2.90
C PRO A 416 14.26 -1.34 -2.81
N MET A 417 14.25 -0.34 -1.92
CA MET A 417 15.49 0.36 -1.53
C MET A 417 16.09 -0.34 -0.33
N VAL A 418 17.42 -0.49 -0.31
CA VAL A 418 18.11 -1.31 0.68
C VAL A 418 19.21 -0.49 1.35
N LEU A 419 19.13 -0.30 2.66
CA LEU A 419 20.31 0.03 3.46
C LEU A 419 20.96 -1.30 3.86
N PRO A 420 22.09 -1.69 3.23
CA PRO A 420 22.77 -2.93 3.59
C PRO A 420 23.31 -2.84 5.02
N PRO A 421 23.44 -3.98 5.72
CA PRO A 421 24.07 -3.99 7.03
C PRO A 421 25.54 -3.57 6.92
N ALA A 422 26.03 -2.80 7.89
CA ALA A 422 27.43 -2.37 7.92
C ALA A 422 28.42 -3.54 8.09
N GLU A 423 27.97 -4.60 8.76
CA GLU A 423 28.72 -5.83 9.02
C GLU A 423 27.93 -7.05 8.56
N GLU A 424 28.58 -8.22 8.40
CA GLU A 424 27.93 -9.43 7.84
C GLU A 424 26.67 -9.85 8.62
N ASP A 425 26.69 -9.69 9.94
CA ASP A 425 25.58 -9.97 10.85
C ASP A 425 24.93 -8.68 11.40
N GLY A 426 25.25 -7.51 10.84
CA GLY A 426 24.66 -6.24 11.24
C GLY A 426 23.16 -6.12 10.93
N LEU A 427 22.59 -4.98 11.32
CA LEU A 427 21.22 -4.60 10.99
C LEU A 427 21.18 -3.88 9.64
N GLY A 428 20.37 -4.38 8.71
CA GLY A 428 20.01 -3.71 7.47
C GLY A 428 18.54 -3.27 7.46
N VAL A 429 18.17 -2.44 6.49
CA VAL A 429 16.80 -1.95 6.29
C VAL A 429 16.38 -2.16 4.85
N ILE A 430 15.19 -2.72 4.62
CA ILE A 430 14.56 -2.83 3.31
C ILE A 430 13.31 -1.97 3.31
N LEU A 431 13.24 -0.99 2.41
CA LEU A 431 12.13 -0.06 2.26
C LEU A 431 11.29 -0.47 1.04
N LEU A 432 10.03 -0.80 1.28
CA LEU A 432 9.08 -1.23 0.26
C LEU A 432 8.11 -0.11 -0.11
N ASN A 433 7.71 -0.09 -1.37
CA ASN A 433 6.50 0.62 -1.78
C ASN A 433 5.31 -0.33 -1.58
N SER A 434 4.48 -0.07 -0.57
CA SER A 434 3.27 -0.85 -0.32
C SER A 434 1.99 -0.23 -0.90
N ASN A 435 2.09 0.77 -1.78
CA ASN A 435 0.92 1.49 -2.30
C ASN A 435 0.31 0.77 -3.52
N ALA A 436 -0.98 0.44 -3.45
CA ALA A 436 -1.71 0.04 -4.65
C ALA A 436 -1.95 1.25 -5.56
N GLU A 437 -2.04 1.00 -6.87
CA GLU A 437 -2.35 2.05 -7.82
C GLU A 437 -3.84 2.34 -7.86
N THR A 438 -4.21 3.41 -7.16
CA THR A 438 -5.60 3.86 -7.02
C THR A 438 -5.84 5.13 -7.83
N HIS A 439 -7.10 5.32 -8.24
CA HIS A 439 -7.57 6.46 -9.06
C HIS A 439 -8.77 7.16 -8.40
N PHE A 440 -9.19 6.69 -7.23
CA PHE A 440 -10.35 7.16 -6.48
C PHE A 440 -9.96 7.31 -5.01
N SER A 441 -10.42 8.37 -4.35
CA SER A 441 -10.15 8.61 -2.93
C SER A 441 -10.68 7.47 -2.03
N PHE A 442 -11.76 6.79 -2.42
CA PHE A 442 -12.29 5.63 -1.69
C PHE A 442 -11.42 4.39 -1.75
N THR A 443 -10.56 4.28 -2.76
CA THR A 443 -9.62 3.15 -2.88
C THR A 443 -8.22 3.54 -2.41
N ASN A 444 -8.00 4.79 -1.98
CA ASN A 444 -6.72 5.38 -1.59
C ASN A 444 -5.90 4.52 -0.63
N ALA A 445 -6.57 3.94 0.37
CA ALA A 445 -5.99 3.18 1.47
C ALA A 445 -5.58 1.73 1.10
N LEU A 446 -5.76 1.31 -0.15
CA LEU A 446 -5.42 -0.05 -0.56
C LEU A 446 -3.90 -0.24 -0.65
N GLY A 447 -3.40 -1.22 0.09
CA GLY A 447 -2.00 -1.62 0.06
C GLY A 447 -1.71 -2.81 -0.86
N LEU A 448 -0.55 -2.80 -1.52
CA LEU A 448 0.00 -3.92 -2.28
C LEU A 448 1.52 -3.85 -2.30
N VAL A 449 2.19 -4.97 -2.07
CA VAL A 449 3.63 -5.12 -2.41
C VAL A 449 3.72 -5.87 -3.73
N ALA A 450 4.32 -5.26 -4.76
CA ALA A 450 4.47 -5.92 -6.06
C ALA A 450 5.30 -7.20 -5.95
N GLU A 451 4.96 -8.23 -6.75
CA GLU A 451 5.65 -9.51 -6.76
C GLU A 451 7.12 -9.33 -7.14
N GLU A 452 7.42 -8.46 -8.09
CA GLU A 452 8.81 -8.14 -8.43
C GLU A 452 9.60 -7.59 -7.21
N ASP A 453 8.98 -6.74 -6.41
CA ASP A 453 9.61 -6.13 -5.23
C ASP A 453 9.75 -7.15 -4.09
N LEU A 454 8.77 -8.03 -3.91
CA LEU A 454 8.81 -9.15 -2.97
C LEU A 454 9.94 -10.13 -3.34
N GLN A 455 10.06 -10.51 -4.61
CA GLN A 455 11.14 -11.40 -5.06
C GLN A 455 12.51 -10.73 -4.95
N ALA A 456 12.61 -9.44 -5.27
CA ALA A 456 13.82 -8.66 -5.09
C ALA A 456 14.24 -8.60 -3.61
N MET A 457 13.31 -8.32 -2.69
CA MET A 457 13.56 -8.39 -1.25
C MET A 457 14.06 -9.78 -0.82
N LEU A 458 13.39 -10.85 -1.24
CA LEU A 458 13.81 -12.23 -0.91
C LEU A 458 15.20 -12.56 -1.47
N ALA A 459 15.59 -11.99 -2.61
CA ALA A 459 16.94 -12.12 -3.15
C ALA A 459 17.98 -11.41 -2.26
N VAL A 460 17.69 -10.19 -1.81
CA VAL A 460 18.54 -9.43 -0.87
C VAL A 460 18.70 -10.20 0.44
N LEU A 461 17.61 -10.66 1.04
CA LEU A 461 17.66 -11.41 2.29
C LEU A 461 18.52 -12.67 2.17
N ARG A 462 18.45 -13.40 1.06
CA ARG A 462 19.29 -14.58 0.78
C ARG A 462 20.76 -14.23 0.56
N ARG A 463 21.05 -13.05 -0.01
CA ARG A 463 22.42 -12.58 -0.25
C ARG A 463 23.18 -12.29 1.04
N PHE A 464 22.48 -11.88 2.09
CA PHE A 464 23.03 -11.58 3.41
C PHE A 464 22.46 -12.56 4.46
N PRO A 465 22.92 -13.82 4.51
CA PRO A 465 22.29 -14.86 5.31
C PRO A 465 22.40 -14.65 6.83
N LYS A 466 23.44 -13.94 7.30
CA LYS A 466 23.68 -13.67 8.74
C LYS A 466 23.09 -12.34 9.22
N ALA A 467 22.71 -11.46 8.30
CA ALA A 467 22.22 -10.13 8.63
C ALA A 467 20.83 -10.15 9.26
N ARG A 468 20.55 -9.14 10.08
CA ARG A 468 19.24 -8.88 10.69
C ARG A 468 18.57 -7.76 9.92
N TRP A 469 17.24 -7.76 9.82
CA TRP A 469 16.55 -6.84 8.92
C TRP A 469 15.31 -6.21 9.53
N ILE A 470 15.20 -4.90 9.31
CA ILE A 470 13.92 -4.20 9.34
C ILE A 470 13.32 -4.23 7.93
N ILE A 471 12.08 -4.69 7.83
CA ILE A 471 11.27 -4.62 6.62
C ILE A 471 10.27 -3.48 6.79
N GLY A 472 10.59 -2.32 6.20
CA GLY A 472 9.75 -1.13 6.23
C GLY A 472 8.71 -1.14 5.12
N LEU A 473 7.46 -0.85 5.47
CA LEU A 473 6.35 -0.63 4.55
C LEU A 473 5.30 0.31 5.20
N HIS A 474 4.39 0.90 4.44
CA HIS A 474 3.36 1.78 5.02
C HIS A 474 2.12 1.02 5.51
N HIS A 475 1.42 0.34 4.60
CA HIS A 475 0.22 -0.45 4.89
C HIS A 475 0.51 -1.69 5.76
N HIS A 476 -0.43 -2.03 6.65
CA HIS A 476 -0.29 -3.18 7.55
C HIS A 476 -0.30 -4.51 6.78
N PRO A 477 0.62 -5.45 7.08
CA PRO A 477 0.66 -6.76 6.42
C PRO A 477 -0.55 -7.65 6.70
N VAL A 478 -1.13 -7.52 7.89
CA VAL A 478 -2.23 -8.36 8.39
C VAL A 478 -3.13 -7.54 9.31
N GLU A 479 -4.43 -7.83 9.30
CA GLU A 479 -5.39 -7.13 10.16
C GLU A 479 -5.14 -7.42 11.63
N TYR A 480 -5.22 -6.38 12.47
CA TYR A 480 -4.90 -6.50 13.88
C TYR A 480 -5.90 -7.40 14.63
N PRO A 481 -5.47 -8.05 15.72
CA PRO A 481 -6.34 -8.87 16.55
C PRO A 481 -7.43 -8.07 17.25
N GLN A 482 -7.22 -6.79 17.61
CA GLN A 482 -8.15 -6.05 18.48
C GLN A 482 -9.49 -5.75 17.78
N PRO A 483 -10.63 -5.80 18.48
CA PRO A 483 -11.94 -5.47 17.92
C PRO A 483 -11.95 -4.10 17.25
N ALA A 484 -12.45 -4.00 16.02
CA ALA A 484 -12.67 -2.71 15.38
C ALA A 484 -13.90 -2.02 15.99
N LYS A 485 -13.86 -0.68 16.05
CA LYS A 485 -14.99 0.12 16.54
C LYS A 485 -16.10 0.17 15.49
N ALA A 486 -15.73 0.16 14.20
CA ALA A 486 -16.64 0.09 13.08
C ALA A 486 -16.19 -0.92 12.03
N PHE A 487 -17.15 -1.59 11.41
CA PHE A 487 -16.94 -2.56 10.34
C PHE A 487 -16.12 -2.01 9.16
N SER A 488 -16.32 -0.74 8.83
CA SER A 488 -15.62 -0.04 7.75
C SER A 488 -14.12 0.11 8.00
N GLU A 489 -13.65 0.07 9.25
CA GLU A 489 -12.22 0.22 9.60
C GLU A 489 -11.38 -1.00 9.16
N ARG A 490 -12.02 -2.12 8.82
CA ARG A 490 -11.38 -3.40 8.49
C ARG A 490 -11.45 -3.79 7.01
N ILE A 491 -12.02 -2.95 6.17
CA ILE A 491 -12.15 -3.22 4.74
C ILE A 491 -11.21 -2.30 3.97
N GLY A 492 -10.28 -2.91 3.23
CA GLY A 492 -9.50 -2.21 2.21
C GLY A 492 -8.33 -1.35 2.72
N THR A 493 -7.85 -1.58 3.94
CA THR A 493 -6.72 -0.86 4.55
C THR A 493 -5.46 -1.73 4.69
N ALA A 494 -5.61 -3.06 4.76
CA ALA A 494 -4.49 -4.01 4.80
C ALA A 494 -3.90 -4.25 3.40
N LEU A 495 -2.69 -4.81 3.35
CA LEU A 495 -2.14 -5.36 2.11
C LEU A 495 -3.09 -6.39 1.48
N ILE A 496 -3.48 -6.16 0.23
CA ILE A 496 -4.27 -7.10 -0.59
C ILE A 496 -3.61 -8.48 -0.66
N ASN A 497 -2.27 -8.50 -0.73
CA ASN A 497 -1.47 -9.73 -0.78
C ASN A 497 -0.72 -10.01 0.52
N GLY A 498 -1.18 -9.46 1.65
CA GLY A 498 -0.54 -9.55 2.96
C GLY A 498 -0.26 -10.97 3.43
N SER A 499 -1.20 -11.89 3.26
CA SER A 499 -1.01 -13.30 3.64
C SER A 499 0.08 -13.98 2.81
N ARG A 500 0.25 -13.61 1.53
CA ARG A 500 1.39 -14.08 0.73
C ARG A 500 2.69 -13.50 1.27
N PHE A 501 2.72 -12.20 1.53
CA PHE A 501 3.87 -11.49 2.06
C PHE A 501 4.40 -12.13 3.35
N VAL A 502 3.53 -12.35 4.34
CA VAL A 502 3.94 -12.97 5.62
C VAL A 502 4.43 -14.41 5.45
N ARG A 503 3.73 -15.24 4.64
CA ARG A 503 4.16 -16.63 4.40
C ARG A 503 5.54 -16.72 3.72
N GLN A 504 5.84 -15.81 2.80
CA GLN A 504 7.14 -15.76 2.13
C GLN A 504 8.27 -15.37 3.09
N LEU A 505 7.99 -14.56 4.11
CA LEU A 505 8.96 -14.17 5.13
C LEU A 505 9.14 -15.21 6.24
N LYS A 506 8.14 -16.09 6.46
CA LYS A 506 8.15 -17.10 7.54
C LYS A 506 9.47 -17.89 7.66
N PRO A 507 10.11 -18.40 6.58
CA PRO A 507 11.36 -19.16 6.69
C PRO A 507 12.53 -18.37 7.27
N MET A 508 12.47 -17.04 7.19
CA MET A 508 13.56 -16.13 7.57
C MET A 508 13.16 -15.25 8.76
N ALA A 509 11.93 -15.37 9.26
CA ALA A 509 11.33 -14.45 10.22
C ALA A 509 12.10 -14.26 11.54
N HIS A 510 12.88 -15.25 11.98
CA HIS A 510 13.67 -15.18 13.21
C HIS A 510 14.68 -14.01 13.24
N ARG A 511 15.06 -13.48 12.07
CA ARG A 511 15.98 -12.34 11.92
C ARG A 511 15.33 -11.09 11.33
N LEU A 512 13.99 -11.04 11.31
CA LEU A 512 13.21 -9.96 10.69
C LEU A 512 12.26 -9.30 11.70
N VAL A 513 12.10 -7.99 11.55
CA VAL A 513 10.95 -7.25 12.10
C VAL A 513 10.31 -6.44 10.97
N ALA A 514 8.99 -6.54 10.81
CA ALA A 514 8.24 -5.70 9.88
C ALA A 514 7.76 -4.44 10.62
N MET A 515 8.08 -3.26 10.10
CA MET A 515 7.72 -1.97 10.71
C MET A 515 6.87 -1.16 9.73
N HIS A 516 5.70 -0.70 10.19
CA HIS A 516 4.73 0.00 9.35
C HIS A 516 3.88 1.04 10.10
N GLY A 517 2.94 1.70 9.40
CA GLY A 517 1.94 2.59 10.00
C GLY A 517 0.58 2.47 9.35
N HIS A 518 0.07 3.54 8.74
CA HIS A 518 -1.22 3.66 8.02
C HIS A 518 -2.46 3.74 8.92
N ARG A 519 -2.42 3.12 10.10
CA ARG A 519 -3.57 3.06 11.02
C ARG A 519 -3.61 4.19 12.04
N HIS A 520 -2.55 4.99 12.12
CA HIS A 520 -2.32 6.05 13.11
C HIS A 520 -2.30 5.58 14.59
N VAL A 521 -2.50 4.28 14.82
CA VAL A 521 -2.52 3.66 16.14
C VAL A 521 -1.45 2.58 16.21
N ASP A 522 -0.91 2.40 17.41
CA ASP A 522 0.15 1.45 17.66
C ASP A 522 -0.38 0.02 17.80
N TRP A 523 0.46 -0.91 17.36
CA TRP A 523 0.27 -2.32 17.61
C TRP A 523 1.62 -3.03 17.52
N ILE A 524 1.96 -3.82 18.53
CA ILE A 524 3.14 -4.68 18.51
C ILE A 524 2.66 -6.11 18.67
N GLY A 525 2.93 -6.91 17.65
CA GLY A 525 2.45 -8.28 17.60
C GLY A 525 3.30 -9.16 16.73
N ARG A 526 2.73 -10.32 16.41
CA ARG A 526 3.37 -11.29 15.53
C ARG A 526 2.36 -12.06 14.70
N CYS A 527 2.82 -12.54 13.57
CA CYS A 527 2.11 -13.52 12.76
C CYS A 527 3.05 -14.71 12.55
N GLY A 528 2.83 -15.77 13.32
CA GLY A 528 3.79 -16.85 13.47
C GLY A 528 5.11 -16.33 14.08
N PRO A 529 6.29 -16.66 13.50
CA PRO A 529 7.58 -16.16 13.97
C PRO A 529 7.88 -14.70 13.57
N LEU A 530 7.14 -14.10 12.63
CA LEU A 530 7.39 -12.74 12.17
C LEU A 530 6.83 -11.72 13.16
N LYS A 531 7.69 -10.87 13.71
CA LYS A 531 7.32 -9.72 14.54
C LYS A 531 6.87 -8.57 13.65
N ILE A 532 5.78 -7.91 14.03
CA ILE A 532 5.17 -6.80 13.29
C ILE A 532 4.92 -5.65 14.25
N VAL A 533 5.39 -4.47 13.88
CA VAL A 533 5.33 -3.24 14.66
C VAL A 533 4.63 -2.16 13.83
N SER A 534 3.50 -1.66 14.34
CA SER A 534 2.80 -0.49 13.82
C SER A 534 3.14 0.71 14.69
N ALA A 535 3.62 1.78 14.07
CA ALA A 535 3.79 3.06 14.75
C ALA A 535 2.43 3.77 14.91
N PRO A 536 2.19 4.42 16.05
CA PRO A 536 1.15 5.43 16.14
C PRO A 536 1.57 6.69 15.37
N SER A 537 0.61 7.54 15.02
CA SER A 537 0.97 8.88 14.53
C SER A 537 1.45 9.73 15.71
N PRO A 538 2.64 10.37 15.62
CA PRO A 538 3.07 11.36 16.62
C PRO A 538 2.35 12.70 16.45
N VAL A 539 1.49 12.84 15.44
CA VAL A 539 0.79 14.09 15.11
C VAL A 539 -0.72 13.92 15.25
N MET A 540 -1.29 12.93 14.58
CA MET A 540 -2.72 12.71 14.45
C MET A 540 -3.35 12.04 15.68
N GLU A 541 -4.65 11.76 15.59
CA GLU A 541 -5.48 11.12 16.64
C GLU A 541 -5.66 11.91 17.94
N ALA A 542 -5.14 13.14 18.02
CA ALA A 542 -5.37 14.04 19.14
C ALA A 542 -5.40 15.52 18.70
N THR A 543 -6.22 16.35 19.33
CA THR A 543 -6.18 17.82 19.20
C THR A 543 -4.93 18.40 19.86
N ASP A 544 -4.59 19.67 19.57
CA ASP A 544 -3.36 20.33 20.07
C ASP A 544 -3.22 20.32 21.60
N ASP A 545 -4.34 20.29 22.33
CA ASP A 545 -4.45 20.29 23.79
C ASP A 545 -4.39 18.88 24.42
N MET A 546 -4.15 17.84 23.62
CA MET A 546 -4.02 16.46 24.07
C MET A 546 -2.63 15.90 23.74
N PRO A 547 -2.09 14.97 24.56
CA PRO A 547 -0.79 14.38 24.30
C PRO A 547 -0.86 13.42 23.12
N THR A 548 0.29 13.25 22.45
CA THR A 548 0.53 12.20 21.44
C THR A 548 1.83 11.49 21.81
N GLY A 549 2.25 10.48 21.04
CA GLY A 549 3.53 9.86 21.29
C GLY A 549 3.99 8.95 20.17
N PHE A 550 5.24 8.52 20.28
CA PHE A 550 5.88 7.57 19.38
C PHE A 550 6.78 6.63 20.17
N TYR A 551 7.39 5.67 19.47
CA TYR A 551 8.27 4.69 20.09
C TYR A 551 9.72 4.81 19.59
N ILE A 552 10.64 4.57 20.51
CA ILE A 552 12.02 4.20 20.23
C ILE A 552 12.14 2.70 20.54
N HIS A 553 12.39 1.92 19.50
CA HIS A 553 12.57 0.48 19.61
C HIS A 553 14.04 0.16 19.81
N THR A 554 14.33 -0.69 20.80
CA THR A 554 15.66 -1.29 20.94
C THR A 554 15.62 -2.68 20.32
N LEU A 555 16.36 -2.82 19.23
CA LEU A 555 16.62 -4.11 18.59
C LEU A 555 17.97 -4.64 19.07
N ALA A 556 18.11 -5.95 19.19
CA ALA A 556 19.36 -6.55 19.64
C ALA A 556 19.69 -7.84 18.88
N ALA A 557 20.99 -8.15 18.82
CA ALA A 557 21.46 -9.44 18.35
C ALA A 557 21.03 -10.53 19.35
N ALA A 558 20.12 -11.41 18.94
CA ALA A 558 19.69 -12.53 19.78
C ALA A 558 20.80 -13.60 19.88
N ALA A 559 20.78 -14.36 20.98
CA ALA A 559 21.77 -15.42 21.26
C ALA A 559 21.76 -16.55 20.22
N ASP A 560 20.63 -16.77 19.54
CA ASP A 560 20.46 -17.76 18.47
C ASP A 560 20.88 -17.24 17.08
N GLY A 561 21.44 -16.03 17.01
CA GLY A 561 21.78 -15.35 15.75
C GLY A 561 20.61 -14.57 15.13
N GLY A 562 19.43 -14.60 15.74
CA GLY A 562 18.25 -13.85 15.29
C GLY A 562 18.24 -12.37 15.68
N LEU A 563 17.08 -11.75 15.50
CA LEU A 563 16.79 -10.37 15.85
C LEU A 563 15.82 -10.33 17.04
N ALA A 564 16.30 -9.86 18.19
CA ALA A 564 15.49 -9.61 19.37
C ALA A 564 14.84 -8.22 19.27
N LEU A 565 13.55 -8.15 19.65
CA LEU A 565 12.80 -6.92 19.84
C LEU A 565 12.62 -6.75 21.36
N LEU A 566 13.38 -5.84 21.94
CA LEU A 566 13.31 -5.55 23.37
C LEU A 566 12.13 -4.62 23.66
N ALA A 567 11.83 -4.41 24.94
CA ALA A 567 10.78 -3.48 25.36
C ALA A 567 11.07 -2.07 24.83
N PRO A 568 10.14 -1.45 24.10
CA PRO A 568 10.35 -0.13 23.52
C PRO A 568 10.17 0.97 24.56
N GLU A 569 10.80 2.10 24.31
CA GLU A 569 10.56 3.34 25.05
C GLU A 569 9.44 4.12 24.36
N ARG A 570 8.38 4.46 25.10
CA ARG A 570 7.32 5.36 24.59
C ARG A 570 7.66 6.78 24.96
N ILE A 571 7.81 7.63 23.95
CA ILE A 571 8.03 9.07 24.14
C ILE A 571 6.70 9.78 24.01
N GLU A 572 6.29 10.47 25.07
CA GLU A 572 5.10 11.32 25.08
C GLU A 572 5.47 12.73 24.63
N ILE A 573 4.66 13.29 23.72
CA ILE A 573 4.72 14.68 23.31
C ILE A 573 3.62 15.43 24.06
N ALA A 574 4.06 16.36 24.90
CA ALA A 574 3.17 17.11 25.77
C ALA A 574 2.14 17.93 24.95
N PRO A 575 0.93 18.11 25.49
CA PRO A 575 -0.05 19.04 24.95
C PRO A 575 0.53 20.43 24.75
N ARG A 576 0.07 21.13 23.73
CA ARG A 576 0.24 22.57 23.67
C ARG A 576 -0.95 23.23 24.36
N PRO A 577 -0.75 24.07 25.38
CA PRO A 577 -1.83 24.91 25.86
C PRO A 577 -2.37 25.71 24.66
N PRO A 578 -3.70 25.89 24.55
CA PRO A 578 -4.27 26.65 23.44
C PRO A 578 -3.51 27.96 23.36
N ALA A 579 -2.84 28.21 22.23
CA ALA A 579 -2.19 29.49 22.00
C ALA A 579 -3.27 30.52 22.31
N ALA A 580 -3.05 31.37 23.32
CA ALA A 580 -3.95 32.47 23.59
C ALA A 580 -4.03 33.21 22.27
N LEU A 581 -5.14 33.04 21.55
CA LEU A 581 -5.35 33.68 20.27
C LEU A 581 -5.47 35.15 20.64
N SER A 582 -4.33 35.85 20.64
CA SER A 582 -4.27 37.25 21.05
C SER A 582 -5.28 38.01 20.21
N SER A 583 -6.11 38.75 20.91
CA SER A 583 -7.31 39.46 20.44
C SER A 583 -7.03 40.67 19.56
#